data_AF-A0A4D6LDG6-F1
#
_entry.id   AF-A0A4D6LDG6-F1
#
_cell.length_a   1.000
_cell.length_b   1.000
_cell.length_c   1.000
_cell.angle_alpha   90.00
_cell.angle_beta   90.00
_cell.angle_gamma   90.00
#
_symmetry.space_group_name_H-M   'P 1'
#
loop_
_entity.id
_entity.type
_entity.pdbx_description
1 polymer ?
#
loop_
_entity_poly.entity_id
_entity_poly.type
_entity_poly.pdbx_seq_one_letter_code
_entity_poly.pdbx_strand_id
1 'polypeptide(L)'
;MNHRQLPPELQQRVRRFVQYKWLATRGVDEEAILLALPLDLRRQIQRHLCLDIVRRVPFFGQMDDQLLDAICERLVSSLNTKDSYIVREGDPVKEMLFIIRGQVDSSTTDGGRVGFYSSITLRPGDFCGEELLT
;
A
#
# COMPACT_ATOMS: atom_id res chain seq x y z
N MET A 1 -23.84 3.41 12.54
CA MET A 1 -22.84 4.46 12.82
C MET A 1 -23.37 5.63 13.65
N ASN A 2 -24.70 5.83 13.79
CA ASN A 2 -25.27 6.91 14.63
C ASN A 2 -25.02 6.74 16.14
N HIS A 3 -24.82 5.51 16.62
CA HIS A 3 -24.63 5.21 18.04
C HIS A 3 -23.25 5.58 18.62
N ARG A 4 -22.32 6.10 17.80
CA ARG A 4 -20.94 6.40 18.22
C ARG A 4 -20.58 7.90 18.16
N GLN A 5 -21.56 8.79 17.98
CA GLN A 5 -21.38 10.26 17.91
C GLN A 5 -20.20 10.71 17.02
N LEU A 6 -19.93 9.99 15.92
CA LEU A 6 -18.84 10.35 15.02
C LEU A 6 -19.17 11.65 14.29
N PRO A 7 -18.18 12.54 14.05
CA PRO A 7 -18.38 13.74 13.25
C PRO A 7 -18.96 13.41 11.86
N PRO A 8 -19.87 14.23 11.31
CA PRO A 8 -20.51 13.96 10.01
C PRO A 8 -19.50 13.71 8.88
N GLU A 9 -18.39 14.42 8.86
CA GLU A 9 -17.30 14.26 7.88
C GLU A 9 -16.67 12.86 7.96
N LEU A 10 -16.40 12.37 9.17
CA LEU A 10 -15.83 11.04 9.36
C LEU A 10 -16.83 9.96 8.94
N GLN A 11 -18.13 10.15 9.23
CA GLN A 11 -19.17 9.24 8.76
C GLN A 11 -19.22 9.18 7.23
N GLN A 12 -19.11 10.34 6.55
CA GLN A 12 -19.08 10.39 5.09
C GLN A 12 -17.84 9.72 4.51
N ARG A 13 -16.66 9.93 5.10
CA ARG A 13 -15.41 9.26 4.69
C ARG A 13 -15.52 7.74 4.80
N VAL A 14 -16.05 7.24 5.91
CA VAL A 14 -16.26 5.79 6.10
C VAL A 14 -17.27 5.23 5.07
N ARG A 15 -18.38 5.93 4.82
CA ARG A 15 -19.35 5.52 3.79
C ARG A 15 -18.73 5.46 2.40
N ARG A 16 -17.94 6.48 2.03
CA ARG A 16 -17.22 6.52 0.75
C ARG A 16 -16.25 5.35 0.63
N PHE A 17 -15.50 5.05 1.69
CA PHE A 17 -14.60 3.90 1.74
C PHE A 17 -15.33 2.58 1.50
N VAL A 18 -16.41 2.32 2.26
CA VAL A 18 -17.19 1.08 2.13
C VAL A 18 -17.81 0.95 0.74
N GLN A 19 -18.38 2.03 0.20
CA GLN A 19 -18.95 2.04 -1.15
C GLN A 19 -17.89 1.77 -2.22
N TYR A 20 -16.72 2.41 -2.11
CA TYR A 20 -15.62 2.18 -3.05
C TYR A 20 -15.09 0.75 -2.95
N LYS A 21 -14.87 0.22 -1.73
CA LYS A 21 -14.46 -1.17 -1.52
C LYS A 21 -15.45 -2.13 -2.19
N TRP A 22 -16.76 -1.92 -2.00
CA TRP A 22 -17.79 -2.73 -2.65
C TRP A 22 -17.76 -2.65 -4.17
N LEU A 23 -17.58 -1.46 -4.75
CA LEU A 23 -17.49 -1.31 -6.21
C LEU A 23 -16.24 -1.95 -6.78
N ALA A 24 -15.10 -1.84 -6.09
CA ALA A 24 -13.81 -2.36 -6.53
C ALA A 24 -13.75 -3.90 -6.43
N THR A 25 -14.23 -4.47 -5.33
CA THR A 25 -14.11 -5.91 -5.02
C THR A 25 -15.39 -6.70 -5.30
N ARG A 26 -16.52 -6.04 -5.56
CA ARG A 26 -17.85 -6.66 -5.62
C ARG A 26 -18.21 -7.45 -4.36
N GLY A 27 -17.64 -7.06 -3.21
CA GLY A 27 -17.84 -7.74 -1.93
C GLY A 27 -16.99 -9.01 -1.77
N VAL A 28 -16.09 -9.30 -2.71
CA VAL A 28 -15.15 -10.41 -2.62
C VAL A 28 -14.05 -10.06 -1.62
N ASP A 29 -13.83 -10.95 -0.67
CA ASP A 29 -12.68 -10.91 0.22
C ASP A 29 -11.53 -11.70 -0.42
N GLU A 30 -10.68 -10.99 -1.17
CA GLU A 30 -9.55 -11.60 -1.90
C GLU A 30 -8.58 -12.30 -0.95
N GLU A 31 -8.36 -11.77 0.26
CA GLU A 31 -7.49 -12.37 1.25
C GLU A 31 -8.06 -13.70 1.75
N ALA A 32 -9.37 -13.75 2.05
CA ALA A 32 -10.03 -14.98 2.45
C ALA A 32 -9.98 -16.06 1.35
N ILE A 33 -10.13 -15.67 0.08
CA ILE A 33 -9.99 -16.61 -1.06
C ILE A 33 -8.57 -17.15 -1.14
N LEU A 34 -7.55 -16.28 -1.09
CA LEU A 34 -6.16 -16.69 -1.16
C LEU A 34 -5.77 -17.61 0.01
N LEU A 35 -6.31 -17.35 1.22
CA LEU A 35 -6.09 -18.18 2.40
C LEU A 35 -6.79 -19.55 2.32
N ALA A 36 -7.89 -19.67 1.56
CA ALA A 36 -8.59 -20.93 1.35
C ALA A 36 -7.91 -21.85 0.31
N LEU A 37 -6.97 -21.32 -0.48
CA LEU A 37 -6.21 -22.09 -1.46
C LEU A 37 -5.10 -22.93 -0.80
N PRO A 38 -4.75 -24.09 -1.39
CA PRO A 38 -3.50 -24.78 -1.09
C PRO A 38 -2.28 -23.84 -1.15
N LEU A 39 -1.30 -24.11 -0.27
CA LEU A 39 -0.13 -23.25 -0.07
C LEU A 39 0.66 -23.01 -1.37
N ASP A 40 0.80 -24.04 -2.20
CA ASP A 40 1.50 -23.99 -3.49
C ASP A 40 0.81 -23.05 -4.48
N LEU A 41 -0.52 -23.12 -4.62
CA LEU A 41 -1.29 -22.22 -5.47
C LEU A 41 -1.23 -20.79 -4.97
N ARG A 42 -1.39 -20.58 -3.66
CA ARG A 42 -1.29 -19.26 -3.04
C ARG A 42 0.07 -18.62 -3.33
N ARG A 43 1.16 -19.38 -3.18
CA ARG A 43 2.52 -18.92 -3.49
C ARG A 43 2.70 -18.54 -4.95
N GLN A 44 2.22 -19.38 -5.87
CA GLN A 44 2.30 -19.10 -7.31
C GLN A 44 1.56 -17.82 -7.67
N ILE A 45 0.35 -17.63 -7.14
CA ILE A 45 -0.44 -16.41 -7.37
C ILE A 45 0.25 -15.19 -6.78
N GLN A 46 0.68 -15.25 -5.51
CA GLN A 46 1.40 -14.14 -4.87
C GLN A 46 2.63 -13.76 -5.68
N ARG A 47 3.55 -14.72 -5.95
CA ARG A 47 4.76 -14.47 -6.75
C ARG A 47 4.43 -13.84 -8.10
N HIS A 48 3.43 -14.35 -8.81
CA HIS A 48 3.03 -13.77 -10.10
C HIS A 48 2.56 -12.32 -10.00
N LEU A 49 1.83 -11.96 -8.94
CA LEU A 49 1.28 -10.62 -8.76
C LEU A 49 2.33 -9.60 -8.27
N CYS A 50 3.28 -10.01 -7.43
CA CYS A 50 4.19 -9.08 -6.76
C CYS A 50 5.63 -9.08 -7.28
N LEU A 51 6.12 -10.16 -7.89
CA LEU A 51 7.56 -10.30 -8.17
C LEU A 51 8.09 -9.16 -9.04
N ASP A 52 7.33 -8.78 -10.07
CA ASP A 52 7.70 -7.69 -10.97
C ASP A 52 7.78 -6.35 -10.26
N ILE A 53 6.95 -6.14 -9.23
CA ILE A 53 6.91 -4.90 -8.46
C ILE A 53 8.05 -4.87 -7.44
N VAL A 54 8.30 -5.99 -6.75
CA VAL A 54 9.42 -6.12 -5.80
C VAL A 54 10.76 -5.92 -6.50
N ARG A 55 10.95 -6.50 -7.69
CA ARG A 55 12.19 -6.36 -8.49
C ARG A 55 12.47 -4.94 -8.98
N ARG A 56 11.51 -4.01 -8.91
CA ARG A 56 11.76 -2.60 -9.24
C ARG A 56 12.62 -1.90 -8.22
N VAL A 57 12.67 -2.39 -6.98
CA VAL A 57 13.55 -1.85 -5.95
C VAL A 57 14.97 -2.34 -6.25
N PRO A 58 15.93 -1.45 -6.55
CA PRO A 58 17.27 -1.87 -6.98
C PRO A 58 17.98 -2.78 -5.97
N PHE A 59 17.73 -2.57 -4.67
CA PHE A 59 18.25 -3.41 -3.59
C PHE A 59 17.73 -4.85 -3.66
N PHE A 60 16.45 -5.06 -3.94
CA PHE A 60 15.86 -6.39 -4.06
C PHE A 60 16.27 -7.10 -5.35
N GLY A 61 16.61 -6.36 -6.42
CA GLY A 61 17.09 -6.93 -7.68
C GLY A 61 18.39 -7.74 -7.56
N GLN A 62 19.14 -7.60 -6.47
CA GLN A 62 20.38 -8.34 -6.19
C GLN A 62 20.16 -9.56 -5.29
N MET A 63 18.95 -9.75 -4.76
CA MET A 63 18.62 -10.87 -3.88
C MET A 63 18.34 -12.15 -4.68
N ASP A 64 18.53 -13.30 -4.04
CA ASP A 64 18.16 -14.58 -4.62
C ASP A 64 16.63 -14.75 -4.72
N ASP A 65 16.19 -15.69 -5.56
CA ASP A 65 14.77 -15.95 -5.79
C ASP A 65 14.03 -16.39 -4.51
N GLN A 66 14.73 -17.03 -3.57
CA GLN A 66 14.16 -17.53 -2.32
C GLN A 66 13.81 -16.36 -1.38
N LEU A 67 14.67 -15.35 -1.29
CA LEU A 67 14.40 -14.13 -0.53
C LEU A 67 13.30 -13.31 -1.20
N LEU A 68 13.32 -13.20 -2.53
CA LEU A 68 12.24 -12.53 -3.27
C LEU A 68 10.88 -13.21 -3.03
N ASP A 69 10.84 -14.54 -3.02
CA ASP A 69 9.65 -15.31 -2.65
C ASP A 69 9.18 -14.98 -1.23
N ALA A 70 10.10 -14.97 -0.27
CA ALA A 70 9.79 -14.67 1.12
C ALA A 70 9.26 -13.24 1.32
N ILE A 71 9.72 -12.26 0.51
CA ILE A 71 9.18 -10.90 0.49
C ILE A 71 7.78 -10.91 -0.11
N CYS A 72 7.61 -11.57 -1.26
CA CYS A 72 6.34 -11.68 -1.96
C CYS A 72 5.23 -12.32 -1.11
N GLU A 73 5.55 -13.33 -0.31
CA GLU A 73 4.62 -13.97 0.64
C GLU A 73 4.14 -13.03 1.76
N ARG A 74 4.93 -11.99 2.09
CA ARG A 74 4.65 -11.03 3.19
C ARG A 74 3.93 -9.77 2.74
N LEU A 75 3.74 -9.58 1.43
CA LEU A 75 3.02 -8.42 0.91
C LEU A 75 1.53 -8.51 1.23
N VAL A 76 0.99 -7.41 1.74
CA VAL A 76 -0.43 -7.26 2.08
C VAL A 76 -1.05 -6.25 1.13
N SER A 77 -2.17 -6.63 0.50
CA SER A 77 -2.94 -5.70 -0.33
C SER A 77 -3.67 -4.68 0.56
N SER A 78 -3.53 -3.40 0.23
CA SER A 78 -4.19 -2.31 0.95
C SER A 78 -4.98 -1.44 -0.02
N LEU A 79 -6.23 -1.14 0.33
CA LEU A 79 -7.10 -0.25 -0.42
C LEU A 79 -7.22 1.06 0.33
N ASN A 80 -6.94 2.16 -0.36
CA ASN A 80 -7.08 3.52 0.15
C ASN A 80 -8.00 4.33 -0.77
N THR A 81 -8.76 5.25 -0.19
CA THR A 81 -9.64 6.16 -0.94
C THR A 81 -9.05 7.55 -1.00
N LYS A 82 -9.47 8.35 -1.99
CA LYS A 82 -9.10 9.76 -2.07
C LYS A 82 -9.26 10.47 -0.72
N ASP A 83 -8.31 11.36 -0.42
CA ASP A 83 -8.23 12.14 0.82
C ASP A 83 -7.90 11.29 2.09
N SER A 84 -7.32 10.09 1.90
CA SER A 84 -6.69 9.33 2.99
C SER A 84 -5.20 9.62 3.07
N TYR A 85 -4.69 9.84 4.27
CA TYR A 85 -3.26 9.86 4.55
C TYR A 85 -2.81 8.44 4.86
N ILE A 86 -1.84 7.93 4.10
CA ILE A 86 -1.25 6.60 4.32
C ILE A 86 -0.14 6.69 5.37
N VAL A 87 0.79 7.64 5.16
CA VAL A 87 1.89 7.97 6.09
C VAL A 87 1.84 9.47 6.37
N ARG A 88 2.28 9.88 7.56
CA ARG A 88 2.40 11.30 7.95
C ARG A 88 3.86 11.64 8.20
N GLU A 89 4.25 12.84 7.79
CA GLU A 89 5.58 13.39 8.10
C GLU A 89 5.81 13.40 9.62
N GLY A 90 6.98 12.91 10.04
CA GLY A 90 7.36 12.74 11.45
C GLY A 90 6.99 11.38 12.07
N ASP A 91 6.10 10.60 11.45
CA ASP A 91 5.87 9.22 11.88
C ASP A 91 7.03 8.31 11.46
N PRO A 92 7.45 7.34 12.29
CA PRO A 92 8.44 6.38 11.90
C PRO A 92 7.92 5.54 10.73
N VAL A 93 8.76 5.35 9.72
CA VAL A 93 8.48 4.52 8.57
C VAL A 93 8.51 3.06 9.03
N LYS A 94 7.44 2.31 8.75
CA LYS A 94 7.26 0.92 9.24
C LYS A 94 7.11 -0.09 8.12
N GLU A 95 6.74 0.38 6.94
CA GLU A 95 6.40 -0.46 5.80
C GLU A 95 6.82 0.23 4.51
N MET A 96 7.22 -0.57 3.53
CA MET A 96 7.44 -0.13 2.16
C MET A 96 6.12 -0.27 1.40
N LEU A 97 5.74 0.78 0.67
CA LEU A 97 4.49 0.81 -0.08
C LEU A 97 4.78 0.69 -1.57
N PHE A 98 4.00 -0.15 -2.23
CA PHE A 98 4.07 -0.34 -3.67
C PHE A 98 2.76 0.11 -4.32
N ILE A 99 2.84 1.02 -5.28
CA ILE A 99 1.65 1.54 -5.94
C ILE A 99 1.26 0.62 -7.09
N ILE A 100 0.23 -0.20 -6.90
CA ILE A 100 -0.25 -1.14 -7.94
C ILE A 100 -1.24 -0.45 -8.88
N ARG A 101 -2.10 0.41 -8.32
CA ARG A 101 -3.15 1.12 -9.05
C ARG A 101 -3.47 2.45 -8.37
N GLY A 102 -3.81 3.45 -9.18
CA GLY A 102 -4.15 4.79 -8.70
C GLY A 102 -2.92 5.68 -8.61
N GLN A 103 -3.01 6.70 -7.75
CA GLN A 103 -1.96 7.70 -7.57
C GLN A 103 -1.89 8.07 -6.09
N VAL A 104 -0.67 8.29 -5.59
CA VAL A 104 -0.42 8.80 -4.24
C VAL A 104 0.43 10.05 -4.37
N ASP A 105 0.00 11.14 -3.74
CA ASP A 105 0.83 12.34 -3.63
C ASP A 105 1.60 12.28 -2.31
N SER A 106 2.92 12.36 -2.42
CA SER A 106 3.83 12.51 -1.29
C SER A 106 4.27 13.96 -1.22
N SER A 107 4.30 14.53 -0.01
CA SER A 107 4.76 15.88 0.22
C SER A 107 5.46 15.96 1.57
N THR A 108 6.54 16.74 1.63
CA THR A 108 7.33 16.95 2.85
C THR A 108 7.71 18.42 2.98
N THR A 109 7.74 18.90 4.21
CA THR A 109 8.28 20.21 4.58
C THR A 109 9.65 20.11 5.22
N ASP A 110 10.11 18.90 5.53
CA ASP A 110 11.43 18.60 6.07
C ASP A 110 12.50 18.49 4.95
N GLY A 111 13.08 19.63 4.61
CA GLY A 111 14.26 19.69 3.72
C GLY A 111 15.42 20.46 4.33
N GLY A 112 15.51 20.50 5.66
CA GLY A 112 16.60 21.15 6.39
C GLY A 112 16.69 22.67 6.25
N ARG A 113 15.67 23.32 5.66
CA ARG A 113 15.60 24.79 5.54
C ARG A 113 14.18 25.30 5.76
N VAL A 114 14.07 26.48 6.38
CA VAL A 114 12.78 27.14 6.63
C VAL A 114 12.08 27.42 5.29
N GLY A 115 10.80 27.03 5.20
CA GLY A 115 9.99 27.20 3.99
C GLY A 115 10.26 26.18 2.89
N PHE A 116 10.95 25.07 3.18
CA PHE A 116 11.04 23.95 2.25
C PHE A 116 9.66 23.31 2.06
N TYR A 117 9.34 23.00 0.80
CA TYR A 117 8.20 22.19 0.43
C TYR A 117 8.60 21.39 -0.80
N SER A 118 8.48 20.07 -0.71
CA SER A 118 8.65 19.16 -1.85
C SER A 118 7.39 18.35 -2.01
N SER A 119 6.99 18.09 -3.25
CA SER A 119 5.89 17.19 -3.54
C SER A 119 6.20 16.38 -4.79
N ILE A 120 5.87 15.10 -4.73
CA ILE A 120 5.98 14.15 -5.83
C ILE A 120 4.72 13.30 -5.91
N THR A 121 4.33 13.00 -7.14
CA THR A 121 3.22 12.12 -7.45
C THR A 121 3.76 10.72 -7.77
N LEU A 122 3.39 9.72 -6.98
CA LEU A 122 3.67 8.31 -7.20
C LEU A 122 2.55 7.66 -8.01
N ARG A 123 2.93 6.91 -9.04
CA ARG A 123 2.06 6.27 -10.05
C ARG A 123 2.21 4.75 -10.01
N PRO A 124 1.38 3.99 -10.76
CA PRO A 124 1.49 2.55 -10.78
C PRO A 124 2.90 2.08 -11.16
N GLY A 125 3.50 1.29 -10.26
CA GLY A 125 4.85 0.77 -10.36
C GLY A 125 5.92 1.60 -9.64
N ASP A 126 5.57 2.73 -9.05
CA ASP A 126 6.43 3.45 -8.09
C ASP A 126 6.29 2.85 -6.69
N PHE A 127 7.25 3.14 -5.81
CA PHE A 127 7.28 2.69 -4.42
C PHE A 127 7.82 3.80 -3.49
N CYS A 128 7.59 3.66 -2.19
CA CYS A 128 8.20 4.51 -1.15
C CYS A 128 8.47 3.72 0.14
N GLY A 129 9.29 4.26 1.05
CA GLY A 129 9.77 3.54 2.23
C GLY A 129 11.16 2.91 2.05
N GLU A 130 11.97 3.43 1.13
CA GLU A 130 13.33 2.94 0.85
C GLU A 130 14.31 3.19 2.00
N GLU A 131 14.01 4.17 2.86
CA GLU A 131 14.69 4.49 4.11
C GLU A 131 14.69 3.33 5.12
N LEU A 132 13.87 2.30 4.92
CA LEU A 132 13.91 1.06 5.72
C LEU A 132 15.11 0.16 5.37
N LEU A 133 15.78 0.41 4.24
CA LEU A 133 16.89 -0.39 3.74
C LEU A 133 18.26 0.21 4.10
N THR A 134 18.27 1.40 4.70
CA THR A 134 19.47 2.15 5.12
C THR A 134 19.64 2.12 6.63
#